data_AF-A0A8B7DGB0-F1
#
_entry.id   AF-A0A8B7DGB0-F1
#
_cell.length_a   1.000
_cell.length_b   1.000
_cell.length_c   1.000
_cell.angle_alpha   90.00
_cell.angle_beta   90.00
_cell.angle_gamma   90.00
#
_symmetry.space_group_name_H-M   'P 1'
#
loop_
_entity.id
_entity.type
_entity.pdbx_description
1 polymer ?
#
loop_
_entity_poly.entity_id
_entity_poly.type
_entity_poly.pdbx_seq_one_letter_code
_entity_poly.pdbx_strand_id
1 'polypeptide(L)'
;MIPELDLNECLKDSPKFRTALEEHEVSISELESHLEKLVKISVQMVEAGKSYSNTIRLLMYSLENLTSFFSADEFVSKYLKKMNGVLGDLQNYFSTE
;
A
#
# COMPACT_ATOMS: atom_id res chain seq x y z
N MET A 1 17.47 -11.29 -22.40
CA MET A 1 16.32 -11.95 -23.05
C MET A 1 16.51 -13.43 -22.76
N ILE A 2 15.55 -14.07 -22.10
CA ILE A 2 15.68 -15.47 -21.73
C ILE A 2 15.65 -16.29 -23.03
N PRO A 3 16.60 -17.22 -23.26
CA PRO A 3 16.67 -17.99 -24.49
C PRO A 3 15.41 -18.84 -24.70
N GLU A 4 15.01 -19.02 -25.96
CA GLU A 4 13.92 -19.93 -26.30
C GLU A 4 14.34 -21.38 -26.04
N LEU A 5 13.47 -22.16 -25.40
CA LEU A 5 13.74 -23.58 -25.14
C LEU A 5 13.48 -24.40 -26.41
N ASP A 6 14.55 -24.98 -26.99
CA ASP A 6 14.44 -25.88 -28.14
C ASP A 6 14.08 -27.30 -27.69
N LEU A 7 12.92 -27.79 -28.12
CA LEU A 7 12.43 -29.14 -27.84
C LEU A 7 13.37 -30.24 -28.37
N ASN A 8 14.10 -30.00 -29.46
CA ASN A 8 15.06 -30.97 -29.99
C ASN A 8 16.28 -31.12 -29.08
N GLU A 9 16.70 -30.04 -28.43
CA GLU A 9 17.80 -30.06 -27.46
C GLU A 9 17.32 -30.60 -26.11
N CYS A 10 16.05 -30.37 -25.75
CA CYS A 10 15.38 -31.01 -24.62
C CYS A 10 15.37 -32.54 -24.75
N LEU A 11 14.99 -33.07 -25.92
CA LEU A 11 14.98 -34.53 -26.16
C LEU A 11 16.38 -35.16 -26.04
N LYS A 12 17.44 -34.39 -26.29
CA LYS A 12 18.83 -34.84 -26.20
C LYS A 12 19.45 -34.61 -24.82
N ASP A 13 18.75 -33.94 -23.90
CA ASP A 13 19.30 -33.42 -22.64
C ASP A 13 20.66 -32.73 -22.85
N SER A 14 20.74 -31.88 -23.87
CA SER A 14 22.02 -31.32 -24.26
C SER A 14 22.51 -30.31 -23.20
N PRO A 15 23.84 -30.10 -23.08
CA PRO A 15 24.37 -29.05 -22.21
C PRO A 15 23.78 -27.67 -22.50
N LYS A 16 23.45 -27.37 -23.77
CA LYS A 16 22.79 -26.11 -24.16
C LYS A 16 21.38 -26.01 -23.60
N PHE A 17 20.60 -27.08 -23.67
CA PHE A 17 19.26 -27.11 -23.08
C PHE A 17 19.32 -26.90 -21.57
N ARG A 18 20.25 -27.57 -20.88
CA ARG A 18 20.41 -27.42 -19.42
C ARG A 18 20.77 -26.00 -19.01
N THR A 19 21.65 -25.31 -19.74
CA THR A 19 21.97 -23.90 -19.47
C THR A 19 20.76 -22.99 -19.70
N ALA A 20 20.03 -23.17 -20.81
CA ALA A 20 18.83 -22.38 -21.07
C ALA A 20 17.75 -22.60 -20.01
N LEU A 21 17.57 -23.85 -19.56
CA LEU A 21 16.63 -24.20 -18.50
C LEU A 21 17.01 -23.54 -17.16
N GLU A 22 18.29 -23.59 -16.79
CA GLU A 22 18.80 -22.92 -15.58
C GLU A 22 18.57 -21.40 -15.62
N GLU A 23 18.77 -20.75 -16.77
CA GLU A 23 18.46 -19.32 -16.94
C GLU A 23 16.97 -19.01 -16.75
N HIS A 24 16.07 -19.88 -17.24
CA HIS A 24 14.62 -19.77 -16.98
C HIS A 24 14.29 -19.95 -15.51
N GLU A 25 14.85 -20.98 -14.86
CA GLU A 25 14.62 -21.25 -13.44
C GLU A 25 15.07 -20.07 -12.57
N VAL A 26 16.24 -19.50 -12.84
CA VAL A 26 16.72 -18.28 -12.17
C VAL A 26 15.76 -17.11 -12.40
N SER A 27 15.35 -16.87 -13.65
CA SER A 27 14.44 -15.77 -13.95
C SER A 27 13.07 -15.92 -13.28
N ILE A 28 12.55 -17.15 -13.17
CA ILE A 28 11.29 -17.43 -12.47
C ILE A 28 11.47 -17.18 -10.97
N SER A 29 12.57 -17.65 -10.38
CA SER A 29 12.87 -17.41 -8.96
C SER A 29 12.99 -15.91 -8.63
N GLU A 30 13.62 -15.13 -9.51
CA GLU A 30 13.68 -13.67 -9.38
C GLU A 30 12.29 -13.03 -9.47
N LEU A 31 11.45 -13.48 -10.41
CA LEU A 31 10.07 -13.01 -10.54
C LEU A 31 9.25 -13.30 -9.27
N GLU A 32 9.36 -14.51 -8.73
CA GLU A 32 8.69 -14.90 -7.48
C GLU A 32 9.12 -14.00 -6.33
N SER A 33 10.42 -13.72 -6.18
CA SER A 33 10.94 -12.82 -5.15
C SER A 33 10.41 -11.38 -5.30
N HIS A 34 10.33 -10.88 -6.53
CA HIS A 34 9.75 -9.56 -6.80
C HIS A 34 8.26 -9.50 -6.45
N LEU A 35 7.50 -10.54 -6.80
CA LEU A 35 6.07 -10.63 -6.49
C LEU A 35 5.82 -10.73 -4.98
N GLU A 36 6.60 -11.54 -4.26
CA GLU A 36 6.51 -11.65 -2.80
C GLU A 36 6.74 -10.28 -2.14
N LYS A 37 7.79 -9.58 -2.57
CA LYS A 37 8.09 -8.24 -2.07
C LYS A 37 6.97 -7.24 -2.36
N LEU A 38 6.40 -7.28 -3.57
CA LEU A 38 5.29 -6.42 -3.96
C LEU A 38 4.05 -6.63 -3.08
N VAL A 39 3.69 -7.90 -2.84
CA VAL A 39 2.56 -8.25 -1.97
C VAL A 39 2.82 -7.75 -0.55
N LYS A 40 4.02 -7.99 -0.02
CA LYS A 40 4.40 -7.55 1.33
C LYS A 40 4.28 -6.02 1.49
N ILE A 41 4.78 -5.25 0.53
CA ILE A 41 4.69 -3.78 0.57
C ILE A 41 3.24 -3.32 0.44
N SER A 42 2.43 -3.97 -0.40
CA SER A 42 1.01 -3.66 -0.54
C SER A 42 0.23 -3.85 0.77
N VAL A 43 0.51 -4.94 1.50
CA VAL A 43 -0.08 -5.17 2.83
C VAL A 43 0.33 -4.08 3.82
N GLN A 44 1.62 -3.74 3.88
CA GLN A 44 2.12 -2.66 4.74
C GLN A 44 1.48 -1.31 4.42
N MET A 45 1.25 -1.02 3.13
CA MET A 45 0.56 0.20 2.69
C MET A 45 -0.88 0.24 3.22
N VAL A 46 -1.62 -0.87 3.13
CA VAL A 46 -2.99 -0.97 3.67
C VAL A 46 -3.01 -0.79 5.18
N GLU A 47 -2.09 -1.41 5.91
CA GLU A 47 -1.97 -1.27 7.36
C GLU A 47 -1.63 0.17 7.77
N ALA A 48 -0.70 0.82 7.07
CA ALA A 48 -0.36 2.22 7.27
C ALA A 48 -1.57 3.13 6.99
N GLY A 49 -2.33 2.86 5.92
CA GLY A 49 -3.57 3.57 5.60
C GLY A 49 -4.65 3.45 6.69
N LYS A 50 -4.84 2.23 7.22
CA LYS A 50 -5.75 1.99 8.36
C LYS A 50 -5.32 2.75 9.61
N SER A 51 -4.03 2.70 9.95
CA SER A 51 -3.46 3.44 11.08
C SER A 51 -3.66 4.95 10.92
N TYR A 52 -3.33 5.49 9.75
CA TYR A 52 -3.55 6.90 9.41
C TYR A 52 -5.03 7.29 9.57
N SER A 53 -5.95 6.51 9.00
CA SER A 53 -7.40 6.74 9.11
C SER A 53 -7.86 6.75 10.57
N ASN A 54 -7.34 5.84 11.40
CA ASN A 54 -7.63 5.82 12.84
C ASN A 54 -7.08 7.06 13.55
N THR A 55 -5.83 7.46 13.27
CA THR A 55 -5.24 8.67 13.86
C THR A 55 -6.02 9.93 13.48
N ILE A 56 -6.54 10.03 12.25
CA ILE A 56 -7.41 11.13 11.83
C ILE A 56 -8.72 11.15 12.65
N ARG A 57 -9.36 10.00 12.90
CA ARG A 57 -10.54 9.92 13.81
C ARG A 57 -10.22 10.44 15.20
N LEU A 58 -9.09 10.02 15.76
CA LEU A 58 -8.66 10.46 17.09
C LEU A 58 -8.39 11.97 17.13
N LEU A 59 -7.73 12.51 16.10
CA LEU A 59 -7.50 13.95 15.96
C LEU A 59 -8.82 14.73 15.90
N MET A 60 -9.79 14.26 15.11
CA MET A 60 -11.12 14.88 15.02
C MET A 60 -11.83 14.89 16.38
N TYR A 61 -11.77 13.78 17.12
CA TYR A 61 -12.32 13.71 18.48
C TYR A 61 -11.65 14.69 19.44
N SER A 62 -10.31 14.81 19.39
CA SER A 62 -9.58 15.80 20.18
C SER A 62 -9.93 17.24 19.80
N LEU A 63 -10.12 17.53 18.51
CA LEU A 63 -10.58 18.84 18.03
C LEU A 63 -11.99 19.17 18.52
N GLU A 64 -12.89 18.20 18.57
CA GLU A 64 -14.24 18.38 19.10
C GLU A 64 -14.21 18.72 20.61
N ASN A 65 -13.38 18.02 21.38
CA ASN A 65 -13.16 18.33 22.80
C ASN A 65 -12.59 19.75 22.99
N LEU A 66 -11.62 20.14 22.16
CA LEU A 66 -11.03 21.47 22.21
C LEU A 66 -12.05 22.55 21.83
N THR A 67 -12.89 22.28 20.82
CA THR A 67 -13.99 23.16 20.41
C THR A 67 -14.98 23.36 21.56
N SER A 68 -15.29 22.29 22.29
CA SER A 68 -16.18 22.34 23.46
C SER A 68 -15.60 23.21 24.58
N PHE A 69 -14.28 23.13 24.82
CA PHE A 69 -13.59 24.00 25.77
C PHE A 69 -13.68 25.48 25.39
N PHE A 70 -13.52 25.80 24.11
CA PHE A 70 -13.63 27.17 23.58
C PHE A 70 -15.06 27.58 23.21
N SER A 71 -16.08 26.89 23.70
CA SER A 71 -17.49 27.12 23.29
C SER A 71 -17.98 28.56 23.49
N ALA A 72 -17.40 29.32 24.44
CA ALA A 72 -17.68 30.74 24.65
C ALA A 72 -16.89 31.69 23.74
N ASP A 73 -15.82 31.22 23.10
CA ASP A 73 -15.03 31.97 22.12
C ASP A 73 -15.48 31.59 20.71
N GLU A 74 -16.36 32.40 20.15
CA GLU A 74 -16.97 32.15 18.84
C GLU A 74 -15.93 32.19 17.69
N PHE A 75 -14.91 33.03 17.83
CA PHE A 75 -13.84 33.12 16.82
C PHE A 75 -13.05 31.82 16.78
N VAL A 76 -12.52 31.37 17.93
CA VAL A 76 -11.73 30.13 18.03
C VAL A 76 -12.58 28.91 17.67
N SER A 77 -13.79 28.80 18.23
CA SER A 77 -14.71 27.69 17.95
C SER A 77 -15.03 27.55 16.46
N LYS A 78 -15.20 28.65 15.73
CA LYS A 78 -15.49 28.63 14.29
C LYS A 78 -14.37 27.97 13.49
N TYR A 79 -13.11 28.30 13.76
CA TYR A 79 -11.98 27.73 13.03
C TYR A 79 -11.72 26.26 13.40
N LEU A 80 -11.90 25.89 14.67
CA LEU A 80 -11.79 24.49 15.10
C LEU A 80 -12.85 23.61 14.42
N LYS A 81 -14.10 24.07 14.37
CA LYS A 81 -15.17 23.38 13.62
C LYS A 81 -14.87 23.26 12.13
N LYS A 82 -14.33 24.32 11.51
CA LYS A 82 -13.93 24.29 10.10
C LYS A 82 -12.82 23.26 9.85
N MET A 83 -11.81 23.21 10.71
CA MET A 83 -10.74 22.22 10.63
C MET A 83 -11.28 20.79 10.80
N ASN A 84 -12.17 20.57 11.78
CA ASN A 84 -12.80 19.28 12.01
C ASN A 84 -13.64 18.83 10.80
N GLY A 85 -14.36 19.75 10.17
CA GLY A 85 -15.13 19.51 8.94
C GLY A 85 -14.24 19.07 7.76
N VAL A 86 -13.14 19.78 7.51
CA VAL A 86 -12.19 19.42 6.44
C VAL A 86 -11.59 18.02 6.65
N LEU A 87 -11.26 17.67 7.90
CA LEU A 87 -10.78 16.33 8.23
C LEU A 87 -11.86 15.25 8.05
N GLY A 88 -13.12 15.58 8.34
CA GLY A 88 -14.26 14.71 8.07
C GLY A 88 -14.47 14.44 6.58
N ASP A 89 -14.39 15.48 5.74
CA ASP A 89 -14.49 15.34 4.28
C ASP A 89 -13.37 14.45 3.74
N LEU A 90 -12.14 14.67 4.21
CA LEU A 90 -10.98 13.85 3.86
C LEU A 90 -11.17 12.39 4.27
N GLN A 91 -11.70 12.15 5.47
CA GLN A 91 -11.98 10.80 5.95
C GLN A 91 -13.06 10.09 5.15
N ASN A 92 -14.12 10.79 4.76
CA ASN A 92 -15.18 10.24 3.93
C ASN A 92 -14.65 9.85 2.56
N TYR A 93 -13.83 10.72 1.94
CA TYR A 93 -13.17 10.44 0.67
C TYR A 93 -12.36 9.13 0.72
N PHE A 94 -11.56 8.92 1.77
CA PHE A 94 -10.75 7.71 1.92
C PHE A 94 -11.49 6.48 2.50
N SER A 95 -12.76 6.63 2.91
CA SER A 95 -13.58 5.52 3.42
C SER A 95 -14.53 4.94 2.38
N THR A 96 -14.55 5.50 1.16
CA THR A 96 -15.45 5.07 0.08
C THR A 96 -14.72 4.08 -0.85
N GLU A 97 -14.47 2.87 -0.36
CA GLU A 97 -14.27 1.63 -1.15
C GLU A 97 -14.94 0.46 -0.43
#